data_AF-A3F726-F1
#
_entry.id   AF-A3F726-F1
#
_cell.length_a   1.000
_cell.length_b   1.000
_cell.length_c   1.000
_cell.angle_alpha   90.00
_cell.angle_beta   90.00
_cell.angle_gamma   90.00
#
_symmetry.space_group_name_H-M   'P 1'
#
loop_
_entity.id
_entity.type
_entity.pdbx_description
1 polymer ?
#
loop_
_entity_poly.entity_id
_entity_poly.type
_entity_poly.pdbx_seq_one_letter_code
_entity_poly.pdbx_strand_id
1 'polypeptide(L)'
;MAQYQNFFTQVQVRSTIYPGIPIQPGIWVRTSEGRFNYWLGKVGDAQVGPFYLGFLGLASIACGIVAIEIIGLNMLASVNWSPIEFVRQLPWLSLEPPKPEYGISFPPLQEGGWWLMAGFFLTTSILLWWARTYRRARALGMGTHVAWAFASAIWLYLVLGFIRPLLMGHFSEAVPFGIFPHLD
;
A
#
# COMPACT_ATOMS: atom_id res chain seq x y z
N MET A 1 36.54 -29.02 -1.87
CA MET A 1 35.60 -29.21 -3.01
C MET A 1 34.46 -28.22 -2.84
N ALA A 2 34.19 -27.36 -3.82
CA ALA A 2 33.07 -26.42 -3.73
C ALA A 2 31.74 -27.16 -3.98
N GLN A 3 30.70 -26.84 -3.21
CA GLN A 3 29.36 -27.41 -3.34
C GLN A 3 28.33 -26.32 -3.67
N TYR A 4 27.29 -26.69 -4.43
CA TYR A 4 26.20 -25.79 -4.78
C TYR A 4 25.29 -25.53 -3.57
N GLN A 5 25.06 -24.26 -3.25
CA GLN A 5 24.34 -23.82 -2.05
C GLN A 5 22.84 -23.58 -2.28
N ASN A 6 22.36 -23.73 -3.51
CA ASN A 6 20.95 -23.52 -3.86
C ASN A 6 20.36 -22.13 -3.57
N PHE A 7 21.19 -21.07 -3.60
CA PHE A 7 20.71 -19.68 -3.56
C PHE A 7 20.20 -19.17 -4.91
N PHE A 8 20.78 -19.64 -6.02
CA PHE A 8 20.42 -19.18 -7.37
C PHE A 8 20.23 -20.33 -8.34
N THR A 9 19.10 -20.34 -9.03
CA THR A 9 18.77 -21.35 -10.04
C THR A 9 19.81 -21.37 -11.17
N GLN A 10 20.61 -22.44 -11.23
CA GLN A 10 21.66 -22.61 -12.26
C GLN A 10 21.04 -22.68 -13.66
N VAL A 11 20.05 -23.55 -13.84
CA VAL A 11 19.32 -23.77 -15.10
C VAL A 11 17.84 -23.56 -14.86
N GLN A 12 17.25 -22.60 -15.57
CA GLN A 12 15.81 -22.33 -15.49
C GLN A 12 15.08 -23.08 -16.59
N VAL A 13 13.90 -23.61 -16.26
CA VAL A 13 12.97 -24.22 -17.21
C VAL A 13 11.74 -23.33 -17.39
N ARG A 14 11.00 -23.55 -18.48
CA ARG A 14 9.76 -22.84 -18.79
C ARG A 14 8.70 -23.82 -19.28
N SER A 15 7.46 -23.53 -18.91
CA SER A 15 6.25 -24.19 -19.41
C SER A 15 5.32 -23.15 -20.04
N THR A 16 4.14 -23.59 -20.47
CA THR A 16 3.04 -22.66 -20.73
C THR A 16 2.63 -21.95 -19.44
N ILE A 17 2.04 -20.75 -19.59
CA ILE A 17 1.60 -19.93 -18.47
C ILE A 17 0.47 -20.63 -17.73
N TYR A 18 0.60 -20.74 -16.41
CA TYR A 18 -0.44 -21.31 -15.58
C TYR A 18 -1.52 -20.27 -15.24
N PRO A 19 -2.79 -20.46 -15.63
CA PRO A 19 -3.87 -19.49 -15.40
C PRO A 19 -4.37 -19.46 -13.95
N GLY A 20 -3.86 -20.34 -13.09
CA GLY A 20 -4.28 -20.52 -11.70
C GLY A 20 -5.45 -21.49 -11.53
N ILE A 21 -5.67 -21.95 -10.29
CA ILE A 21 -6.79 -22.82 -9.94
C ILE A 21 -8.12 -22.15 -10.31
N PRO A 22 -9.08 -22.85 -10.93
CA PRO A 22 -10.40 -22.30 -11.23
C PRO A 22 -11.06 -21.74 -9.97
N ILE A 23 -11.62 -20.55 -10.09
CA ILE A 23 -12.45 -19.93 -9.06
C ILE A 23 -13.90 -20.00 -9.49
N GLN A 24 -14.82 -19.94 -8.52
CA GLN A 24 -16.25 -19.92 -8.84
C GLN A 24 -16.57 -18.81 -9.85
N PRO A 25 -17.44 -19.08 -10.86
CA PRO A 25 -17.83 -18.09 -11.84
C PRO A 25 -18.40 -16.84 -11.19
N GLY A 26 -18.00 -15.68 -11.68
CA GLY A 26 -18.51 -14.39 -11.23
C GLY A 26 -18.24 -13.32 -12.26
N ILE A 27 -18.66 -12.09 -11.97
CA ILE A 27 -18.54 -10.95 -12.89
C ILE A 27 -17.06 -10.61 -13.21
N TRP A 28 -16.15 -10.93 -12.28
CA TRP A 28 -14.73 -10.60 -12.40
C TRP A 28 -13.88 -11.83 -12.65
N VAL A 29 -13.12 -11.83 -13.74
CA VAL A 29 -12.13 -12.85 -14.10
C VAL A 29 -10.70 -12.38 -13.79
N ARG A 30 -9.75 -13.32 -13.75
CA ARG A 30 -8.33 -12.95 -13.70
C ARG A 30 -7.97 -12.19 -14.98
N THR A 31 -7.21 -11.14 -14.82
CA THR A 31 -6.77 -10.21 -15.86
C THR A 31 -5.26 -10.39 -16.11
N SER A 32 -4.81 -10.02 -17.31
CA SER A 32 -3.46 -10.27 -17.86
C SER A 32 -3.24 -11.69 -18.40
N GLU A 33 -2.50 -11.82 -19.49
CA GLU A 33 -2.10 -13.11 -20.09
C GLU A 33 -0.91 -13.76 -19.36
N GLY A 34 -0.29 -13.06 -18.41
CA GLY A 34 0.93 -13.50 -17.72
C GLY A 34 2.20 -13.32 -18.57
N ARG A 35 3.36 -13.31 -17.93
CA ARG A 35 4.67 -13.23 -18.61
C ARG A 35 5.78 -13.86 -17.79
N PHE A 36 6.90 -14.21 -18.41
CA PHE A 36 8.09 -14.70 -17.71
C PHE A 36 9.15 -13.61 -17.55
N ASN A 37 9.76 -13.53 -16.37
CA ASN A 37 10.91 -12.69 -16.08
C ASN A 37 12.15 -13.56 -15.76
N TYR A 38 13.23 -13.40 -16.53
CA TYR A 38 14.46 -14.19 -16.35
C TYR A 38 15.11 -13.99 -14.97
N TRP A 39 15.14 -12.76 -14.48
CA TRP A 39 15.81 -12.42 -13.22
C TRP A 39 15.02 -12.90 -12.01
N LEU A 40 13.69 -12.82 -12.02
CA LEU A 40 12.86 -13.43 -10.98
C LEU A 40 13.06 -14.96 -10.95
N GLY A 41 13.17 -15.59 -12.12
CA GLY A 41 13.46 -17.03 -12.21
C GLY A 41 14.84 -17.45 -11.66
N LYS A 42 15.77 -16.51 -11.43
CA LYS A 42 17.05 -16.83 -10.78
C LYS A 42 16.89 -17.06 -9.28
N VAL A 43 15.86 -16.50 -8.66
CA VAL A 43 15.62 -16.55 -7.20
C VAL A 43 14.32 -17.26 -6.82
N GLY A 44 13.41 -17.51 -7.77
CA GLY A 44 12.12 -18.14 -7.51
C GLY A 44 11.34 -18.47 -8.79
N ASP A 45 10.02 -18.31 -8.74
CA ASP A 45 9.15 -18.48 -9.92
C ASP A 45 9.34 -17.29 -10.89
N ALA A 46 9.46 -17.61 -12.18
CA ALA A 46 9.62 -16.62 -13.24
C ALA A 46 8.28 -16.02 -13.71
N GLN A 47 7.15 -16.68 -13.45
CA GLN A 47 5.84 -16.24 -13.93
C GLN A 47 5.34 -15.04 -13.14
N VAL A 48 4.97 -13.97 -13.85
CA VAL A 48 4.32 -12.78 -13.30
C VAL A 48 2.90 -12.69 -13.86
N GLY A 49 1.92 -12.73 -12.97
CA GLY A 49 0.49 -12.81 -13.32
C GLY A 49 0.03 -14.23 -13.65
N PRO A 50 -1.24 -14.43 -14.03
CA PRO A 50 -2.31 -13.42 -14.10
C PRO A 50 -2.77 -12.94 -12.71
N PHE A 51 -3.38 -11.76 -12.64
CA PHE A 51 -3.84 -11.17 -11.37
C PHE A 51 -5.37 -11.16 -11.30
N TYR A 52 -5.95 -11.34 -10.11
CA TYR A 52 -7.38 -11.11 -9.92
C TYR A 52 -7.62 -9.65 -9.54
N LEU A 53 -8.36 -8.87 -10.33
CA LEU A 53 -8.71 -7.49 -9.97
C LEU A 53 -10.22 -7.26 -10.05
N GLY A 54 -10.93 -7.62 -8.97
CA GLY A 54 -12.34 -7.25 -8.77
C GLY A 54 -12.50 -5.90 -8.08
N PHE A 55 -13.75 -5.50 -7.85
CA PHE A 55 -14.13 -4.21 -7.25
C PHE A 55 -13.28 -3.80 -6.03
N LEU A 56 -13.11 -4.67 -5.03
CA LEU A 56 -12.31 -4.34 -3.84
C LEU A 56 -10.86 -3.98 -4.16
N GLY A 57 -10.25 -4.69 -5.12
CA GLY A 57 -8.88 -4.39 -5.52
C GLY A 57 -8.80 -3.09 -6.31
N LEU A 58 -9.74 -2.84 -7.22
CA LEU A 58 -9.78 -1.61 -7.99
C LEU A 58 -10.02 -0.39 -7.09
N ALA A 59 -11.00 -0.46 -6.18
CA ALA A 59 -11.29 0.59 -5.22
C ALA A 59 -10.12 0.82 -4.26
N SER A 60 -9.47 -0.24 -3.77
CA SER A 60 -8.27 -0.13 -2.92
C SER A 60 -7.14 0.60 -3.65
N ILE A 61 -6.84 0.22 -4.89
CA ILE A 61 -5.80 0.88 -5.70
C ILE A 61 -6.16 2.34 -5.97
N ALA A 62 -7.42 2.63 -6.34
CA ALA A 62 -7.87 3.99 -6.57
C ALA A 62 -7.71 4.88 -5.33
N CYS A 63 -8.17 4.42 -4.16
CA CYS A 63 -7.97 5.15 -2.90
C CYS A 63 -6.48 5.32 -2.55
N GLY A 64 -5.66 4.29 -2.78
CA GLY A 64 -4.22 4.34 -2.52
C GLY A 64 -3.49 5.35 -3.41
N ILE A 65 -3.84 5.39 -4.69
CA ILE A 65 -3.33 6.39 -5.65
C ILE A 65 -3.74 7.79 -5.18
N VAL A 66 -5.01 8.02 -4.85
CA VAL A 66 -5.46 9.32 -4.35
C VAL A 66 -4.67 9.76 -3.11
N ALA A 67 -4.42 8.87 -2.16
CA ALA A 67 -3.62 9.18 -0.98
C ALA A 67 -2.17 9.55 -1.34
N ILE A 68 -1.52 8.77 -2.21
CA ILE A 68 -0.14 9.03 -2.67
C ILE A 68 -0.05 10.36 -3.42
N GLU A 69 -1.01 10.66 -4.29
CA GLU A 69 -1.05 11.93 -5.03
C GLU A 69 -1.26 13.12 -4.09
N ILE A 70 -2.13 13.02 -3.09
CA ILE A 70 -2.29 14.09 -2.09
C ILE A 70 -0.96 14.37 -1.39
N ILE A 71 -0.25 13.31 -0.94
CA ILE A 71 1.06 13.45 -0.28
C ILE A 71 2.07 14.07 -1.25
N GLY A 72 2.23 13.50 -2.44
CA GLY A 72 3.22 13.93 -3.43
C GLY A 72 3.00 15.36 -3.93
N LEU A 73 1.76 15.75 -4.19
CA LEU A 73 1.41 17.10 -4.63
C LEU A 73 1.64 18.13 -3.52
N ASN A 74 1.37 17.81 -2.25
CA ASN A 74 1.67 18.70 -1.13
C ASN A 74 3.18 18.85 -0.91
N MET A 75 3.94 17.75 -1.02
CA MET A 75 5.40 17.80 -0.98
C MET A 75 5.97 18.64 -2.13
N LEU A 76 5.44 18.50 -3.35
CA LEU A 76 5.85 19.32 -4.50
C LEU A 76 5.46 20.80 -4.33
N ALA A 77 4.30 21.09 -3.74
CA ALA A 77 3.89 22.45 -3.44
C ALA A 77 4.81 23.12 -2.40
N SER A 78 5.32 22.37 -1.41
CA SER A 78 6.24 22.89 -0.39
C SER A 78 7.58 23.42 -0.97
N VAL A 79 7.96 22.94 -2.15
CA VAL A 79 9.15 23.38 -2.91
C VAL A 79 8.79 24.25 -4.12
N ASN A 80 7.66 24.96 -4.06
CA ASN A 80 7.18 25.88 -5.10
C ASN A 80 7.08 25.23 -6.50
N TRP A 81 6.64 23.97 -6.57
CA TRP A 81 6.47 23.24 -7.83
C TRP A 81 7.76 23.03 -8.65
N SER A 82 8.94 23.19 -8.05
CA SER A 82 10.21 22.90 -8.70
C SER A 82 10.51 21.39 -8.68
N PRO A 83 10.54 20.70 -9.83
CA PRO A 83 10.82 19.26 -9.86
C PRO A 83 12.25 18.94 -9.40
N ILE A 84 13.19 19.87 -9.64
CA ILE A 84 14.59 19.71 -9.23
C ILE A 84 14.69 19.72 -7.71
N GLU A 85 14.01 20.68 -7.07
CA GLU A 85 13.99 20.77 -5.61
C GLU A 85 13.23 19.61 -4.98
N PHE A 86 12.15 19.17 -5.61
CA PHE A 86 11.38 18.02 -5.16
C PHE A 86 12.24 16.77 -5.07
N VAL A 87 13.02 16.45 -6.11
CA VAL A 87 13.92 15.29 -6.11
C VAL A 87 15.07 15.49 -5.13
N ARG A 88 15.66 16.69 -5.08
CA ARG A 88 16.78 17.00 -4.16
C ARG A 88 16.38 16.85 -2.70
N GLN A 89 15.19 17.31 -2.34
CA GLN A 89 14.73 17.38 -0.96
C GLN A 89 13.79 16.23 -0.58
N LEU A 90 13.45 15.31 -1.50
CA LEU A 90 12.46 14.25 -1.30
C LEU A 90 12.52 13.55 0.07
N PRO A 91 13.70 13.21 0.62
CA PRO A 91 13.78 12.59 1.95
C PRO A 91 13.28 13.47 3.11
N TRP A 92 13.38 14.80 2.98
CA TRP A 92 13.02 15.78 4.02
C TRP A 92 11.62 16.36 3.86
N LEU A 93 10.97 16.16 2.70
CA LEU A 93 9.63 16.69 2.48
C LEU A 93 8.60 15.94 3.35
N SER A 94 7.58 16.66 3.80
CA SER A 94 6.48 16.11 4.57
C SER A 94 5.13 16.67 4.18
N LEU A 95 4.11 15.88 4.46
CA LEU A 95 2.75 16.34 4.71
C LEU A 95 2.48 16.19 6.21
N GLU A 96 2.44 17.31 6.91
CA GLU A 96 2.28 17.39 8.36
C GLU A 96 0.82 17.22 8.81
N PRO A 97 0.57 16.65 10.00
CA PRO A 97 -0.76 16.60 10.60
C PRO A 97 -1.27 18.01 10.97
N PRO A 98 -2.59 18.15 11.21
CA PRO A 98 -3.17 19.39 11.72
C PRO A 98 -2.49 19.87 13.00
N LYS A 99 -2.40 21.19 13.18
CA LYS A 99 -1.91 21.78 14.44
C LYS A 99 -2.83 21.42 15.63
N PRO A 100 -2.31 21.40 16.87
CA PRO A 100 -3.10 21.04 18.07
C PRO A 100 -4.35 21.90 18.27
N GLU A 101 -4.32 23.17 17.85
CA GLU A 101 -5.45 24.13 17.97
C GLU A 101 -6.73 23.67 17.28
N TYR A 102 -6.61 22.81 16.27
CA TYR A 102 -7.76 22.24 15.55
C TYR A 102 -8.38 21.03 16.24
N GLY A 103 -7.73 20.46 17.26
CA GLY A 103 -8.23 19.28 17.95
C GLY A 103 -8.52 18.11 16.99
N ILE A 104 -9.74 17.60 17.05
CA ILE A 104 -10.29 16.57 16.15
C ILE A 104 -11.16 17.14 15.02
N SER A 105 -11.26 18.46 14.93
CA SER A 105 -12.07 19.12 13.90
C SER A 105 -11.38 19.07 12.53
N PHE A 106 -12.14 19.35 11.47
CA PHE A 106 -11.60 19.42 10.11
C PHE A 106 -10.98 20.81 9.89
N PRO A 107 -9.65 20.94 9.75
CA PRO A 107 -8.97 22.21 9.56
C PRO A 107 -9.05 22.67 8.08
N PRO A 108 -8.63 23.91 7.78
CA PRO A 108 -8.36 24.32 6.41
C PRO A 108 -7.41 23.37 5.68
N LEU A 109 -7.55 23.24 4.36
CA LEU A 109 -6.76 22.29 3.56
C LEU A 109 -5.24 22.49 3.73
N GLN A 110 -4.78 23.74 3.73
CA GLN A 110 -3.37 24.10 3.88
C GLN A 110 -2.82 23.90 5.29
N GLU A 111 -3.68 23.70 6.28
CA GLU A 111 -3.32 23.59 7.71
C GLU A 111 -3.56 22.17 8.27
N GLY A 112 -3.38 21.16 7.42
CA GLY A 112 -3.51 19.74 7.78
C GLY A 112 -4.77 19.06 7.23
N GLY A 113 -5.65 19.79 6.52
CA GLY A 113 -6.83 19.17 5.90
C GLY A 113 -6.45 18.15 4.82
N TRP A 114 -5.36 18.42 4.07
CA TRP A 114 -4.78 17.44 3.14
C TRP A 114 -4.28 16.18 3.85
N TRP A 115 -3.71 16.30 5.06
CA TRP A 115 -3.27 15.16 5.84
C TRP A 115 -4.44 14.27 6.25
N LEU A 116 -5.55 14.85 6.70
CA LEU A 116 -6.76 14.09 7.03
C LEU A 116 -7.33 13.35 5.81
N MET A 117 -7.35 14.01 4.65
CA MET A 117 -7.80 13.38 3.42
C MET A 117 -6.87 12.22 3.00
N ALA A 118 -5.55 12.44 3.03
CA ALA A 118 -4.57 11.40 2.74
C ALA A 118 -4.74 10.21 3.70
N GLY A 119 -4.86 10.46 5.01
CA GLY A 119 -5.09 9.44 6.02
C GLY A 119 -6.41 8.67 5.80
N PHE A 120 -7.49 9.35 5.43
CA PHE A 120 -8.78 8.72 5.12
C PHE A 120 -8.68 7.79 3.90
N PHE A 121 -8.15 8.29 2.78
CA PHE A 121 -8.02 7.50 1.56
C PHE A 121 -7.04 6.33 1.72
N LEU A 122 -5.93 6.54 2.45
CA LEU A 122 -4.96 5.50 2.76
C LEU A 122 -5.57 4.40 3.64
N THR A 123 -6.26 4.78 4.72
CA THR A 123 -6.93 3.83 5.61
C THR A 123 -7.99 3.03 4.86
N THR A 124 -8.78 3.69 4.01
CA THR A 124 -9.77 3.03 3.16
C THR A 124 -9.12 2.06 2.19
N SER A 125 -8.01 2.45 1.54
CA SER A 125 -7.23 1.59 0.65
C SER A 125 -6.77 0.32 1.36
N ILE A 126 -6.21 0.44 2.57
CA ILE A 126 -5.69 -0.66 3.39
C ILE A 126 -6.83 -1.61 3.81
N LEU A 127 -7.96 -1.09 4.29
CA LEU A 127 -9.10 -1.92 4.72
C LEU A 127 -9.75 -2.64 3.53
N LEU A 128 -9.85 -2.00 2.36
CA LEU A 128 -10.30 -2.64 1.13
C LEU A 128 -9.32 -3.74 0.67
N TRP A 129 -8.02 -3.51 0.82
CA TRP A 129 -7.00 -4.53 0.53
C TRP A 129 -7.10 -5.71 1.49
N TRP A 130 -7.36 -5.45 2.78
CA TRP A 130 -7.63 -6.50 3.76
C TRP A 130 -8.84 -7.35 3.35
N ALA A 131 -9.96 -6.71 3.03
CA ALA A 131 -11.16 -7.41 2.55
C ALA A 131 -10.89 -8.22 1.27
N ARG A 132 -10.03 -7.70 0.37
CA ARG A 132 -9.53 -8.42 -0.80
C ARG A 132 -8.76 -9.68 -0.39
N THR A 133 -7.79 -9.60 0.53
CA THR A 133 -7.01 -10.77 0.99
C THR A 133 -7.93 -11.86 1.57
N TYR A 134 -8.90 -11.47 2.40
CA TYR A 134 -9.89 -12.37 2.97
C TYR A 134 -10.72 -13.07 1.87
N ARG A 135 -11.27 -12.32 0.91
CA ARG A 135 -12.09 -12.89 -0.17
C ARG A 135 -11.30 -13.77 -1.12
N ARG A 136 -10.00 -13.53 -1.32
CA ARG A 136 -9.14 -14.40 -2.15
C ARG A 136 -8.90 -15.76 -1.50
N ALA A 137 -8.64 -15.79 -0.20
CA ALA A 137 -8.53 -17.05 0.54
C ALA A 137 -9.83 -17.86 0.49
N ARG A 138 -10.97 -17.21 0.75
CA ARG A 138 -12.30 -17.88 0.70
C ARG A 138 -12.66 -18.42 -0.68
N ALA A 139 -12.33 -17.68 -1.75
CA ALA A 139 -12.60 -18.11 -3.12
C ALA A 139 -11.81 -19.37 -3.53
N LEU A 140 -10.71 -19.67 -2.85
CA LEU A 140 -9.88 -20.87 -3.05
C LEU A 140 -10.13 -21.96 -2.01
N GLY A 141 -11.11 -21.79 -1.11
CA GLY A 141 -11.37 -22.74 -0.02
C GLY A 141 -10.28 -22.81 1.05
N MET A 142 -9.42 -21.78 1.14
CA MET A 142 -8.30 -21.73 2.07
C MET A 142 -8.71 -21.14 3.44
N GLY A 143 -7.92 -21.41 4.47
CA GLY A 143 -7.99 -20.69 5.75
C GLY A 143 -7.56 -19.23 5.63
N THR A 144 -8.05 -18.36 6.52
CA THR A 144 -7.88 -16.90 6.44
C THR A 144 -6.73 -16.34 7.27
N HIS A 145 -5.72 -17.17 7.57
CA HIS A 145 -4.56 -16.83 8.41
C HIS A 145 -3.85 -15.54 7.97
N VAL A 146 -3.63 -15.35 6.67
CA VAL A 146 -2.96 -14.15 6.12
C VAL A 146 -3.79 -12.89 6.38
N ALA A 147 -5.11 -12.96 6.26
CA ALA A 147 -5.97 -11.81 6.54
C ALA A 147 -5.90 -11.42 8.02
N TRP A 148 -5.86 -12.40 8.93
CA TRP A 148 -5.75 -12.12 10.37
C TRP A 148 -4.36 -11.62 10.79
N ALA A 149 -3.30 -12.16 10.20
CA ALA A 149 -1.96 -11.61 10.37
C ALA A 149 -1.89 -10.15 9.87
N PHE A 150 -2.50 -9.87 8.71
CA PHE A 150 -2.57 -8.51 8.19
C PHE A 150 -3.41 -7.58 9.10
N ALA A 151 -4.50 -8.07 9.70
CA ALA A 151 -5.29 -7.30 10.66
C ALA A 151 -4.45 -6.84 11.87
N SER A 152 -3.50 -7.66 12.33
CA SER A 152 -2.57 -7.27 13.40
C SER A 152 -1.64 -6.12 12.99
N ALA A 153 -1.22 -6.04 11.73
CA ALA A 153 -0.43 -4.91 11.23
C ALA A 153 -1.30 -3.64 11.06
N ILE A 154 -2.54 -3.82 10.60
CA ILE A 154 -3.54 -2.74 10.50
C ILE A 154 -3.84 -2.16 11.88
N TRP A 155 -3.87 -2.98 12.93
CA TRP A 155 -4.03 -2.52 14.30
C TRP A 155 -2.97 -1.48 14.69
N LEU A 156 -1.68 -1.79 14.51
CA LEU A 156 -0.61 -0.83 14.81
C LEU A 156 -0.76 0.46 13.99
N TYR A 157 -1.03 0.33 12.69
CA TYR A 157 -1.28 1.48 11.81
C TYR A 157 -2.42 2.37 12.32
N LEU A 158 -3.56 1.79 12.69
CA LEU A 158 -4.71 2.51 13.22
C LEU A 158 -4.41 3.13 14.60
N VAL A 159 -3.65 2.45 15.44
CA VAL A 159 -3.22 3.00 16.74
C VAL A 159 -2.42 4.28 16.54
N LEU A 160 -1.42 4.27 15.65
CA LEU A 160 -0.54 5.40 15.42
C LEU A 160 -1.25 6.60 14.79
N GLY A 161 -2.05 6.37 13.75
CA GLY A 161 -2.62 7.46 12.94
C GLY A 161 -4.05 7.87 13.28
N PHE A 162 -4.77 7.09 14.09
CA PHE A 162 -6.21 7.30 14.30
C PHE A 162 -6.66 7.13 15.76
N ILE A 163 -6.46 5.96 16.37
CA ILE A 163 -7.00 5.63 17.70
C ILE A 163 -6.30 6.46 18.79
N ARG A 164 -4.96 6.48 18.83
CA ARG A 164 -4.22 7.29 19.82
C ARG A 164 -4.52 8.78 19.65
N PRO A 165 -4.41 9.39 18.45
CA PRO A 165 -4.77 10.80 18.26
C PRO A 165 -6.20 11.15 18.70
N LEU A 166 -7.17 10.27 18.43
CA LEU A 166 -8.55 10.46 18.87
C LEU A 166 -8.68 10.44 20.40
N LEU A 167 -7.98 9.52 21.07
CA LEU A 167 -7.97 9.44 22.55
C LEU A 167 -7.24 10.62 23.19
N MET A 168 -6.23 11.17 22.53
CA MET A 168 -5.52 12.38 22.98
C MET A 168 -6.32 13.67 22.70
N GLY A 169 -7.32 13.61 21.82
CA GLY A 169 -8.20 14.73 21.50
C GLY A 169 -7.67 15.69 20.43
N HIS A 170 -6.57 15.35 19.75
CA HIS A 170 -6.03 16.15 18.64
C HIS A 170 -5.22 15.33 17.64
N PHE A 171 -5.38 15.63 16.34
CA PHE A 171 -4.68 14.92 15.26
C PHE A 171 -3.19 15.26 15.12
N SER A 172 -2.69 16.27 15.81
CA SER A 172 -1.25 16.61 15.81
C SER A 172 -0.36 15.54 16.42
N GLU A 173 -0.95 14.58 17.16
CA GLU A 173 -0.27 13.41 17.73
C GLU A 173 -0.07 12.27 16.74
N ALA A 174 -0.60 12.41 15.52
CA ALA A 174 -0.45 11.42 14.48
C ALA A 174 0.88 11.58 13.73
N VAL A 175 1.29 10.53 13.04
CA VAL A 175 2.56 10.50 12.30
C VAL A 175 2.46 11.33 11.02
N PRO A 176 3.44 12.19 10.69
CA PRO A 176 3.48 12.90 9.41
C PRO A 176 3.81 11.94 8.26
N PHE A 177 3.39 12.29 7.04
CA PHE A 177 3.80 11.55 5.85
C PHE A 177 5.08 12.16 5.28
N GLY A 178 6.24 11.56 5.56
CA GLY A 178 7.55 11.97 5.05
C GLY A 178 8.63 10.93 5.39
N ILE A 179 9.75 10.90 4.67
CA ILE A 179 10.80 9.87 4.88
C ILE A 179 11.59 10.12 6.16
N PHE A 180 12.24 11.26 6.33
CA PHE A 180 12.86 11.63 7.61
C PHE A 180 11.84 12.15 8.63
N PRO A 181 10.79 12.90 8.23
CA PRO A 181 9.82 13.42 9.19
C PRO A 181 9.06 12.36 10.01
N HIS A 182 8.90 11.11 9.53
CA HIS A 182 8.30 10.04 10.36
C HIS A 182 9.29 9.36 11.30
N LEU A 183 10.59 9.63 11.16
CA LEU A 183 11.66 9.11 12.01
C LEU A 183 12.03 10.08 13.13
N ASP A 184 11.85 11.38 12.89
CA ASP A 184 12.04 12.46 13.88
C ASP A 184 11.05 12.35 15.04
#